data_AF-A0A2W6UT73-F1
#
_entry.id   AF-A0A2W6UT73-F1
#
_cell.length_a   1.000
_cell.length_b   1.000
_cell.length_c   1.000
_cell.angle_alpha   90.00
_cell.angle_beta   90.00
_cell.angle_gamma   90.00
#
_symmetry.space_group_name_H-M   'P 1'
#
loop_
_entity.id
_entity.type
_entity.pdbx_description
1 polymer ?
#
loop_
_entity_poly.entity_id
_entity_poly.type
_entity_poly.pdbx_seq_one_letter_code
_entity_poly.pdbx_strand_id
1 'polypeptide(L)'
;MTPWMRTLHKWVGLIVGLQFVVWLGSGLMMSLLDPGKIEGSDQRAAAVANPAWPAATVSPSVALAAAKGEAATLDSGWLLQQPVYRLQSPEGTEVIDARDGKRISIDAVIAAKVAQAAYAGDGVAAAPRYLEKTLETRANPDPVWRVDFSDAQDTSIYVSAHSGQVMEHRNATWRLFDIFWMLHIMDYSSRVNFNNPLVVGMGIGGLWLALTGVWLLIASFHLQEFIPRRWRSRRQLMVYAPGGAHLRTVEVASGDSVYVALAREGINLPSNCGGGQSCGLCEVRVRSGVGKATAADRAHVAEAKRKVGCRLACNLQVDEDVEIEVTGGASLWTEHWAVVEKIVAVTPFLREIHLRPEQAADAQFQPGCYLQLHVPEYELPRSAVWYPPEHDQDWKALSLPATLQNKAAVRRSYSLATPVSNADGRLVLLVRFSPGWQENRKHPPGKGSTYAYTLHEGDRVRYSGPFGDFALSGSERE
;
A
#
# COMPACT_ATOMS: atom_id res chain seq x y z
N MET A 1 -14.40 12.94 -8.89
CA MET A 1 -14.12 13.18 -7.45
C MET A 1 -13.47 14.55 -7.30
N THR A 2 -13.99 15.41 -6.42
CA THR A 2 -13.35 16.71 -6.13
C THR A 2 -12.00 16.48 -5.42
N PRO A 3 -11.05 17.43 -5.47
CA PRO A 3 -9.76 17.31 -4.78
C PRO A 3 -9.91 16.98 -3.29
N TRP A 4 -10.91 17.57 -2.63
CA TRP A 4 -11.23 17.32 -1.23
C TRP A 4 -11.66 15.86 -0.94
N MET A 5 -12.53 15.29 -1.76
CA MET A 5 -12.96 13.88 -1.61
C MET A 5 -11.79 12.90 -1.76
N ARG A 6 -10.82 13.20 -2.65
CA ARG A 6 -9.63 12.34 -2.82
C ARG A 6 -8.75 12.38 -1.57
N THR A 7 -8.57 13.56 -0.99
CA THR A 7 -7.80 13.71 0.26
C THR A 7 -8.49 12.99 1.41
N LEU A 8 -9.81 13.14 1.55
CA LEU A 8 -10.59 12.45 2.58
C LEU A 8 -10.50 10.92 2.41
N HIS A 9 -10.72 10.40 1.20
CA HIS A 9 -10.63 8.96 0.92
C HIS A 9 -9.25 8.39 1.23
N LYS A 10 -8.16 9.12 0.92
CA LYS A 10 -6.79 8.71 1.25
C LYS A 10 -6.56 8.59 2.75
N TRP A 11 -6.95 9.60 3.53
CA TRP A 11 -6.68 9.62 4.97
C TRP A 11 -7.58 8.66 5.75
N VAL A 12 -8.87 8.63 5.43
CA VAL A 12 -9.79 7.62 5.99
C VAL A 12 -9.33 6.22 5.61
N GLY A 13 -8.94 6.03 4.34
CA GLY A 13 -8.36 4.79 3.82
C GLY A 13 -7.14 4.31 4.59
N LEU A 14 -6.23 5.23 4.93
CA LEU A 14 -5.02 4.91 5.69
C LEU A 14 -5.35 4.44 7.11
N ILE A 15 -6.22 5.17 7.82
CA ILE A 15 -6.58 4.86 9.21
C ILE A 15 -7.32 3.52 9.29
N VAL A 16 -8.39 3.37 8.48
CA VAL A 16 -9.18 2.14 8.44
C VAL A 16 -8.34 0.97 7.93
N GLY A 17 -7.49 1.19 6.92
CA GLY A 17 -6.61 0.16 6.37
C GLY A 17 -5.60 -0.36 7.40
N LEU A 18 -4.98 0.54 8.18
CA LEU A 18 -4.08 0.14 9.26
C LEU A 18 -4.82 -0.69 10.32
N GLN A 19 -6.00 -0.25 10.74
CA GLN A 19 -6.81 -0.99 11.70
C GLN A 19 -7.27 -2.34 11.14
N PHE A 20 -7.60 -2.41 9.85
CA PHE A 20 -7.98 -3.65 9.18
C PHE A 20 -6.85 -4.67 9.14
N VAL A 21 -5.59 -4.23 8.99
CA VAL A 21 -4.41 -5.13 9.10
C VAL A 21 -4.29 -5.71 10.50
N VAL A 22 -4.49 -4.90 11.55
CA VAL A 22 -4.51 -5.38 12.94
C VAL A 22 -5.66 -6.36 13.17
N TRP A 23 -6.84 -6.07 12.62
CA TRP A 23 -8.02 -6.92 12.69
C TRP A 23 -7.80 -8.27 11.99
N LEU A 24 -7.24 -8.28 10.78
CA LEU A 24 -6.88 -9.50 10.06
C LEU A 24 -5.81 -10.31 10.80
N GLY A 25 -4.74 -9.65 11.26
CA GLY A 25 -3.64 -10.30 11.97
C GLY A 25 -4.10 -10.95 13.28
N SER A 26 -4.95 -10.26 14.04
CA SER A 26 -5.54 -10.80 15.27
C SER A 26 -6.50 -11.97 15.01
N GLY A 27 -7.36 -11.86 13.99
CA GLY A 27 -8.27 -12.94 13.61
C GLY A 27 -7.53 -14.20 13.13
N LEU A 28 -6.50 -14.02 12.30
CA LEU A 28 -5.63 -15.09 11.85
C LEU A 28 -4.96 -15.78 13.04
N MET A 29 -4.39 -15.00 13.97
CA MET A 29 -3.72 -15.58 15.12
C MET A 29 -4.69 -16.34 16.02
N MET A 30 -5.89 -15.81 16.27
CA MET A 30 -6.92 -16.54 17.01
C MET A 30 -7.31 -17.86 16.34
N SER A 31 -7.39 -17.91 15.00
CA SER A 31 -7.70 -19.13 14.26
C SER A 31 -6.56 -20.17 14.24
N LEU A 32 -5.32 -19.75 14.48
CA LEU A 32 -4.15 -20.63 14.52
C LEU A 32 -3.88 -21.24 15.91
N LEU A 33 -4.52 -20.71 16.96
CA LEU A 33 -4.38 -21.23 18.32
C LEU A 33 -5.29 -22.45 18.54
N ASP A 34 -4.75 -23.47 19.21
CA ASP A 34 -5.47 -24.71 19.51
C ASP A 34 -6.58 -24.45 20.57
N PRO A 35 -7.86 -24.76 20.27
CA PRO A 35 -8.97 -24.54 21.20
C PRO A 35 -8.83 -25.31 22.52
N GLY A 36 -8.34 -26.55 22.51
CA GLY A 36 -8.14 -27.35 23.72
C GLY A 36 -7.09 -26.73 24.63
N LYS A 37 -5.99 -26.22 24.04
CA LYS A 37 -4.97 -25.47 24.79
C LYS A 37 -5.50 -24.15 25.34
N ILE A 38 -6.37 -23.44 24.61
CA ILE A 38 -7.00 -22.20 25.11
C ILE A 38 -7.90 -22.51 26.32
N GLU A 39 -8.69 -23.57 26.27
CA GLU A 39 -9.57 -23.95 27.38
C GLU A 39 -8.81 -24.58 28.56
N GLY A 40 -7.59 -25.07 28.30
CA GLY A 40 -6.75 -25.77 29.27
C GLY A 40 -7.28 -27.16 29.58
N SER A 41 -7.84 -27.86 28.57
CA SER A 41 -8.46 -29.18 28.73
C SER A 41 -7.53 -30.18 29.39
N ASP A 42 -6.25 -30.15 29.04
CA ASP A 42 -5.24 -31.12 29.50
C ASP A 42 -4.88 -30.93 30.98
N GLN A 43 -5.04 -29.70 31.50
CA GLN A 43 -4.76 -29.36 32.89
C GLN A 43 -6.00 -29.43 33.78
N ARG A 44 -7.19 -29.70 33.21
CA ARG A 44 -8.43 -29.85 33.97
C ARG A 44 -8.55 -31.29 34.46
N ALA A 45 -8.68 -31.45 35.78
CA ALA A 45 -9.02 -32.74 36.36
C ALA A 45 -10.41 -33.20 35.91
N ALA A 46 -10.53 -34.50 35.67
CA ALA A 46 -11.82 -35.12 35.42
C ALA A 46 -12.75 -34.89 36.62
N ALA A 47 -14.02 -34.59 36.35
CA ALA A 47 -15.01 -34.45 37.40
C ALA A 47 -15.10 -35.75 38.21
N VAL A 48 -14.73 -35.67 39.49
CA VAL A 48 -14.89 -36.80 40.41
C VAL A 48 -16.38 -36.94 40.72
N ALA A 49 -16.90 -38.17 40.61
CA ALA A 49 -18.28 -38.45 40.99
C ALA A 49 -18.50 -38.05 42.45
N ASN A 50 -19.50 -37.20 42.68
CA ASN A 50 -19.86 -36.80 44.03
C ASN A 50 -20.36 -38.02 44.83
N PRO A 51 -20.06 -38.12 46.13
CA PRO A 51 -20.63 -39.16 46.97
C PRO A 51 -22.16 -39.06 47.02
N ALA A 52 -22.82 -40.14 47.45
CA ALA A 52 -24.23 -40.06 47.82
C ALA A 52 -24.41 -39.01 48.94
N TRP A 53 -25.47 -38.20 48.84
CA TRP A 53 -25.78 -37.21 49.86
C TRP A 53 -25.95 -37.89 51.24
N PRO A 54 -25.29 -37.44 52.31
CA PRO A 54 -25.37 -38.11 53.60
C PRO A 54 -26.79 -38.04 54.19
N ALA A 55 -27.21 -39.12 54.86
CA ALA A 55 -28.51 -39.15 55.56
C ALA A 55 -28.53 -38.23 56.80
N ALA A 56 -27.37 -38.02 57.43
CA ALA A 56 -27.21 -37.16 58.60
C ALA A 56 -26.77 -35.75 58.20
N THR A 57 -27.67 -34.99 57.58
CA THR A 57 -27.49 -33.55 57.32
C THR A 57 -28.49 -32.72 58.11
N VAL A 58 -28.08 -31.52 58.52
CA VAL A 58 -28.98 -30.53 59.09
C VAL A 58 -30.05 -30.16 58.06
N SER A 59 -31.25 -29.81 58.53
CA SER A 59 -32.32 -29.38 57.62
C SER A 59 -31.95 -28.05 56.94
N PRO A 60 -32.47 -27.77 55.73
CA PRO A 60 -32.28 -26.48 55.06
C PRO A 60 -32.67 -25.27 55.94
N SER A 61 -33.66 -25.44 56.83
CA SER A 61 -34.06 -24.41 57.80
C SER A 61 -32.97 -24.09 58.83
N VAL A 62 -32.19 -25.08 59.28
CA VAL A 62 -31.05 -24.86 60.18
C VAL A 62 -29.91 -24.16 59.44
N ALA A 63 -29.67 -24.52 58.17
CA ALA A 63 -28.68 -23.84 57.35
C ALA A 63 -29.05 -22.37 57.08
N LEU A 64 -30.34 -22.08 56.82
CA LEU A 64 -30.85 -20.72 56.67
C LEU A 64 -30.71 -19.90 57.96
N ALA A 65 -30.98 -20.49 59.12
CA ALA A 65 -30.78 -19.82 60.41
C ALA A 65 -29.30 -19.50 60.69
N ALA A 66 -28.39 -20.25 60.07
CA ALA A 66 -26.96 -20.01 60.14
C ALA A 66 -26.47 -18.95 59.14
N ALA A 67 -27.30 -18.37 58.25
CA ALA A 67 -26.90 -17.31 57.32
C ALA A 67 -26.66 -15.97 58.03
N LYS A 68 -25.80 -15.07 57.51
CA LYS A 68 -25.65 -13.70 58.07
C LYS A 68 -26.83 -12.81 57.74
N GLY A 69 -27.46 -13.04 56.60
CA GLY A 69 -28.60 -12.26 56.10
C GLY A 69 -29.67 -13.13 55.46
N GLU A 70 -30.68 -12.48 54.88
CA GLU A 70 -31.74 -13.17 54.14
C GLU A 70 -31.16 -13.77 52.85
N ALA A 71 -31.13 -15.10 52.76
CA ALA A 71 -30.72 -15.80 51.54
C ALA A 71 -31.86 -15.78 50.52
N ALA A 72 -31.54 -15.40 49.28
CA ALA A 72 -32.48 -15.42 48.16
C ALA A 72 -32.63 -16.83 47.58
N THR A 73 -31.55 -17.61 47.57
CA THR A 73 -31.56 -19.00 47.08
C THR A 73 -30.69 -19.89 47.97
N LEU A 74 -31.03 -21.18 48.01
CA LEU A 74 -30.27 -22.23 48.67
C LEU A 74 -30.00 -23.35 47.66
N ASP A 75 -28.72 -23.62 47.40
CA ASP A 75 -28.24 -24.73 46.59
C ASP A 75 -27.53 -25.75 47.49
N SER A 76 -27.69 -27.03 47.23
CA SER A 76 -26.95 -28.09 47.90
C SER A 76 -25.89 -28.65 46.97
N GLY A 77 -24.68 -28.86 47.46
CA GLY A 77 -23.66 -29.56 46.68
C GLY A 77 -22.44 -29.89 47.50
N TRP A 78 -21.29 -29.96 46.84
CA TRP A 78 -20.06 -30.43 47.44
C TRP A 78 -18.98 -29.35 47.37
N LEU A 79 -18.19 -29.28 48.44
CA LEU A 79 -16.90 -28.59 48.49
C LEU A 79 -15.85 -29.68 48.73
N LEU A 80 -15.14 -30.08 47.69
CA LEU A 80 -14.33 -31.31 47.70
C LEU A 80 -15.21 -32.52 48.08
N GLN A 81 -14.94 -33.16 49.22
CA GLN A 81 -15.71 -34.30 49.76
C GLN A 81 -16.63 -33.91 50.92
N GLN A 82 -16.84 -32.60 51.13
CA GLN A 82 -17.68 -32.06 52.20
C GLN A 82 -19.02 -31.62 51.61
N PRO A 83 -20.16 -32.17 52.10
CA PRO A 83 -21.48 -31.71 51.66
C PRO A 83 -21.73 -30.32 52.24
N VAL A 84 -22.18 -29.40 51.39
CA VAL A 84 -22.38 -27.99 51.74
C VAL A 84 -23.70 -27.46 51.21
N TYR A 85 -24.28 -26.52 51.96
CA TYR A 85 -25.32 -25.63 51.47
C TYR A 85 -24.68 -24.30 51.05
N ARG A 86 -25.00 -23.83 49.85
CA ARG A 86 -24.62 -22.51 49.33
C ARG A 86 -25.85 -21.61 49.39
N LEU A 87 -25.74 -20.58 50.20
CA LEU A 87 -26.77 -19.58 50.41
C LEU A 87 -26.39 -18.34 49.61
N GLN A 88 -27.14 -18.00 48.58
CA GLN A 88 -26.87 -16.81 47.78
C GLN A 88 -27.70 -15.65 48.32
N SER A 89 -27.04 -14.53 48.59
CA SER A 89 -27.67 -13.26 48.95
C SER A 89 -27.13 -12.15 48.02
N PRO A 90 -27.74 -10.95 48.03
CA PRO A 90 -27.19 -9.79 47.33
C PRO A 90 -25.77 -9.40 47.78
N GLU A 91 -25.36 -9.81 48.97
CA GLU A 91 -24.06 -9.50 49.59
C GLU A 91 -22.97 -10.52 49.23
N GLY A 92 -23.35 -11.70 48.72
CA GLY A 92 -22.42 -12.76 48.31
C GLY A 92 -22.97 -14.17 48.55
N THR A 93 -22.13 -15.17 48.31
CA THR A 93 -22.47 -16.57 48.62
C THR A 93 -21.86 -16.97 49.96
N GLU A 94 -22.68 -17.44 50.89
CA GLU A 94 -22.23 -18.08 52.12
C GLU A 94 -22.24 -19.61 51.97
N VAL A 95 -21.22 -20.27 52.51
CA VAL A 95 -21.10 -21.73 52.48
C VAL A 95 -21.30 -22.28 53.89
N ILE A 96 -22.24 -23.22 54.05
CA ILE A 96 -22.56 -23.89 55.32
C ILE A 96 -22.26 -25.38 55.19
N ASP A 97 -21.60 -25.97 56.18
CA ASP A 97 -21.45 -27.43 56.26
C ASP A 97 -22.82 -28.08 56.48
N ALA A 98 -23.22 -28.97 55.58
CA ALA A 98 -24.51 -29.63 55.67
C ALA A 98 -24.61 -30.61 56.85
N ARG A 99 -23.50 -30.98 57.52
CA ARG A 99 -23.49 -31.96 58.62
C ARG A 99 -23.71 -31.33 59.99
N ASP A 100 -23.10 -30.17 60.24
CA ASP A 100 -23.17 -29.50 61.55
C ASP A 100 -23.78 -28.09 61.51
N GLY A 101 -24.11 -27.59 60.31
CA GLY A 101 -24.75 -26.29 60.12
C GLY A 101 -23.81 -25.10 60.35
N LYS A 102 -22.50 -25.31 60.47
CA LYS A 102 -21.54 -24.21 60.67
C LYS A 102 -21.10 -23.58 59.36
N ARG A 103 -20.85 -22.27 59.41
CA ARG A 103 -20.28 -21.51 58.29
C ARG A 103 -18.85 -21.95 57.99
N ILE A 104 -18.54 -22.08 56.70
CA ILE A 104 -17.22 -22.33 56.17
C ILE A 104 -16.73 -21.03 55.52
N SER A 105 -15.58 -20.52 55.98
CA SER A 105 -14.88 -19.42 55.30
C SER A 105 -13.90 -20.01 54.29
N ILE A 106 -13.97 -19.59 53.03
CA ILE A 106 -13.04 -20.04 51.98
C ILE A 106 -11.72 -19.29 52.14
N ASP A 107 -10.83 -19.84 52.96
CA ASP A 107 -9.49 -19.33 53.15
C ASP A 107 -8.51 -19.84 52.08
N ALA A 108 -7.25 -19.38 52.17
CA ALA A 108 -6.19 -19.81 51.26
C ALA A 108 -5.97 -21.33 51.31
N VAL A 109 -6.14 -21.98 52.46
CA VAL A 109 -5.90 -23.43 52.61
C VAL A 109 -6.95 -24.23 51.85
N ILE A 110 -8.23 -23.86 51.97
CA ILE A 110 -9.32 -24.48 51.21
C ILE A 110 -9.15 -24.19 49.72
N ALA A 111 -8.85 -22.95 49.35
CA ALA A 111 -8.64 -22.58 47.95
C ALA A 111 -7.50 -23.38 47.29
N ALA A 112 -6.37 -23.58 47.99
CA ALA A 112 -5.27 -24.42 47.53
C ALA A 112 -5.71 -25.86 47.26
N LYS A 113 -6.49 -26.46 48.18
CA LYS A 113 -7.00 -27.83 48.02
C LYS A 113 -7.99 -27.95 46.86
N VAL A 114 -8.88 -26.98 46.71
CA VAL A 114 -9.84 -26.94 45.59
C VAL A 114 -9.10 -26.81 44.27
N ALA A 115 -8.14 -25.88 44.16
CA ALA A 115 -7.35 -25.72 42.95
C ALA A 115 -6.53 -26.98 42.62
N GLN A 116 -5.88 -27.58 43.61
CA GLN A 116 -5.12 -28.82 43.43
C GLN A 116 -6.00 -29.99 42.97
N ALA A 117 -7.22 -30.11 43.51
CA ALA A 117 -8.17 -31.15 43.11
C ALA A 117 -8.72 -30.94 41.68
N ALA A 118 -8.76 -29.70 41.21
CA ALA A 118 -9.19 -29.34 39.86
C ALA A 118 -8.06 -29.43 38.81
N TYR A 119 -6.82 -29.68 39.23
CA TYR A 119 -5.64 -29.69 38.38
C TYR A 119 -5.18 -31.12 38.05
N ALA A 120 -4.91 -31.39 36.77
CA ALA A 120 -4.41 -32.67 36.28
C ALA A 120 -3.01 -32.63 35.64
N GLY A 121 -2.32 -31.49 35.70
CA GLY A 121 -0.96 -31.35 35.15
C GLY A 121 0.15 -31.78 36.11
N ASP A 122 1.40 -31.57 35.68
CA ASP A 122 2.63 -31.96 36.37
C ASP A 122 3.27 -30.81 37.18
N GLY A 123 2.68 -29.61 37.14
CA GLY A 123 3.15 -28.43 37.86
C GLY A 123 2.89 -28.48 39.37
N VAL A 124 3.70 -27.73 40.12
CA VAL A 124 3.55 -27.58 41.58
C VAL A 124 2.74 -26.32 41.89
N ALA A 125 1.76 -26.44 42.79
CA ALA A 125 0.94 -25.33 43.23
C ALA A 125 1.74 -24.32 44.07
N ALA A 126 1.64 -23.04 43.71
CA ALA A 126 2.14 -21.91 44.49
C ALA A 126 1.16 -21.48 45.59
N ALA A 127 1.60 -20.57 46.46
CA ALA A 127 0.74 -20.01 47.50
C ALA A 127 -0.46 -19.25 46.88
N PRO A 128 -1.71 -19.52 47.34
CA PRO A 128 -2.89 -18.81 46.86
C PRO A 128 -2.82 -17.31 47.12
N ARG A 129 -3.25 -16.53 46.13
CA ARG A 129 -3.31 -15.06 46.20
C ARG A 129 -4.75 -14.59 46.12
N TYR A 130 -5.19 -13.80 47.09
CA TYR A 130 -6.51 -13.18 47.08
C TYR A 130 -6.53 -12.00 46.10
N LEU A 131 -7.54 -11.95 45.24
CA LEU A 131 -7.76 -10.89 44.28
C LEU A 131 -9.21 -10.44 44.36
N GLU A 132 -9.44 -9.16 44.63
CA GLU A 132 -10.80 -8.60 44.63
C GLU A 132 -11.41 -8.56 43.23
N LYS A 133 -10.61 -8.17 42.22
CA LYS A 133 -11.00 -8.13 40.81
C LYS A 133 -9.81 -8.44 39.92
N THR A 134 -10.08 -9.09 38.79
CA THR A 134 -9.08 -9.31 37.73
C THR A 134 -9.76 -9.42 36.37
N LEU A 135 -9.05 -9.02 35.31
CA LEU A 135 -9.52 -9.20 33.94
C LEU A 135 -9.68 -10.69 33.61
N GLU A 136 -8.86 -11.58 34.15
CA GLU A 136 -8.93 -13.01 33.80
C GLU A 136 -10.24 -13.69 34.24
N THR A 137 -10.93 -13.13 35.24
CA THR A 137 -12.21 -13.60 35.79
C THR A 137 -13.33 -12.59 35.61
N ARG A 138 -13.22 -11.61 34.70
CA ARG A 138 -14.21 -10.53 34.49
C ARG A 138 -15.66 -10.96 34.23
N ALA A 139 -15.89 -12.22 33.85
CA ALA A 139 -17.23 -12.81 33.73
C ALA A 139 -17.88 -13.15 35.09
N ASN A 140 -17.07 -13.27 36.14
CA ASN A 140 -17.47 -13.63 37.50
C ASN A 140 -17.15 -12.45 38.44
N PRO A 141 -18.16 -11.83 39.08
CA PRO A 141 -17.97 -10.62 39.89
C PRO A 141 -17.41 -10.90 41.30
N ASP A 142 -17.34 -12.16 41.71
CA ASP A 142 -16.85 -12.56 43.03
C ASP A 142 -15.34 -12.30 43.17
N PRO A 143 -14.87 -11.93 44.38
CA PRO A 143 -13.46 -12.04 44.73
C PRO A 143 -12.98 -13.48 44.58
N VAL A 144 -11.72 -13.64 44.14
CA VAL A 144 -11.15 -14.95 43.81
C VAL A 144 -9.81 -15.18 44.48
N TRP A 145 -9.56 -16.45 44.82
CA TRP A 145 -8.24 -16.96 45.11
C TRP A 145 -7.62 -17.48 43.82
N ARG A 146 -6.47 -16.93 43.43
CA ARG A 146 -5.65 -17.42 42.32
C ARG A 146 -4.59 -18.37 42.84
N VAL A 147 -4.53 -19.57 42.28
CA VAL A 147 -3.46 -20.55 42.53
C VAL A 147 -2.72 -20.80 41.23
N ASP A 148 -1.43 -20.51 41.22
CA ASP A 148 -0.55 -20.71 40.06
C ASP A 148 0.14 -22.08 40.14
N PHE A 149 0.33 -22.73 39.00
CA PHE A 149 1.02 -24.00 38.87
C PHE A 149 2.26 -23.82 38.00
N SER A 150 3.37 -24.42 38.43
CA SER A 150 4.66 -24.33 37.73
C SER A 150 4.76 -25.32 36.56
N ASP A 151 3.77 -25.33 35.66
CA ASP A 151 3.79 -26.15 34.45
C ASP A 151 4.25 -25.36 33.21
N ALA A 152 4.44 -26.06 32.10
CA ALA A 152 4.90 -25.44 30.85
C ALA A 152 3.92 -24.42 30.25
N GLN A 153 2.68 -24.37 30.74
CA GLN A 153 1.60 -23.52 30.24
C GLN A 153 1.30 -22.35 31.19
N ASP A 154 2.04 -22.17 32.29
CA ASP A 154 1.78 -21.18 33.33
C ASP A 154 0.31 -21.20 33.81
N THR A 155 -0.19 -22.40 34.12
CA THR A 155 -1.60 -22.59 34.50
C THR A 155 -1.94 -21.86 35.80
N SER A 156 -3.08 -21.19 35.81
CA SER A 156 -3.68 -20.53 36.96
C SER A 156 -5.12 -20.99 37.12
N ILE A 157 -5.47 -21.45 38.32
CA ILE A 157 -6.84 -21.82 38.68
C ILE A 157 -7.40 -20.75 39.62
N TYR A 158 -8.59 -20.27 39.29
CA TYR A 158 -9.31 -19.27 40.06
C TYR A 158 -10.45 -19.92 40.82
N VAL A 159 -10.47 -19.76 42.14
CA VAL A 159 -11.49 -20.29 43.05
C VAL A 159 -12.24 -19.11 43.67
N SER A 160 -13.58 -19.12 43.67
CA SER A 160 -14.38 -18.08 44.33
C SER A 160 -14.06 -18.05 45.83
N ALA A 161 -13.73 -16.87 46.35
CA ALA A 161 -13.49 -16.66 47.79
C ALA A 161 -14.78 -16.69 48.62
N HIS A 162 -15.94 -16.70 47.96
CA HIS A 162 -17.25 -16.81 48.60
C HIS A 162 -17.74 -18.26 48.56
N SER A 163 -17.84 -18.86 47.37
CA SER A 163 -18.48 -20.17 47.21
C SER A 163 -17.52 -21.37 47.25
N GLY A 164 -16.22 -21.15 47.11
CA GLY A 164 -15.22 -22.21 47.00
C GLY A 164 -15.30 -23.00 45.69
N GLN A 165 -16.08 -22.55 44.72
CA GLN A 165 -16.17 -23.16 43.40
C GLN A 165 -15.02 -22.70 42.50
N VAL A 166 -14.57 -23.58 41.61
CA VAL A 166 -13.64 -23.22 40.55
C VAL A 166 -14.37 -22.37 39.52
N MET A 167 -13.88 -21.16 39.30
CA MET A 167 -14.46 -20.20 38.36
C MET A 167 -13.84 -20.36 36.98
N GLU A 168 -12.51 -20.34 36.91
CA GLU A 168 -11.80 -20.25 35.64
C GLU A 168 -10.48 -21.02 35.69
N HIS A 169 -10.16 -21.68 34.57
CA HIS A 169 -8.82 -22.15 34.26
C HIS A 169 -8.21 -21.22 33.22
N ARG A 170 -6.99 -20.77 33.48
CA ARG A 170 -6.26 -19.83 32.61
C ARG A 170 -4.84 -20.32 32.43
N ASN A 171 -4.28 -20.06 31.27
CA ASN A 171 -2.92 -20.45 30.93
C ASN A 171 -2.33 -19.45 29.93
N ALA A 172 -1.05 -19.62 29.57
CA ALA A 172 -0.34 -18.77 28.64
C ALA A 172 -1.01 -18.68 27.26
N THR A 173 -1.53 -19.81 26.74
CA THR A 173 -2.23 -19.84 25.45
C THR A 173 -3.51 -19.03 25.48
N TRP A 174 -4.31 -19.14 26.54
CA TRP A 174 -5.49 -18.32 26.75
C TRP A 174 -5.13 -16.83 26.87
N ARG A 175 -4.06 -16.48 27.60
CA ARG A 175 -3.63 -15.09 27.74
C ARG A 175 -3.21 -14.48 26.41
N LEU A 176 -2.53 -15.27 25.58
CA LEU A 176 -2.19 -14.87 24.21
C LEU A 176 -3.46 -14.66 23.37
N PHE A 177 -4.40 -15.60 23.43
CA PHE A 177 -5.70 -15.47 22.78
C PHE A 177 -6.43 -14.20 23.23
N ASP A 178 -6.46 -13.90 24.54
CA ASP A 178 -7.14 -12.73 25.11
C ASP A 178 -6.56 -11.40 24.62
N ILE A 179 -5.24 -11.34 24.37
CA ILE A 179 -4.60 -10.17 23.74
C ILE A 179 -5.11 -9.98 22.31
N PHE A 180 -5.16 -11.05 21.51
CA PHE A 180 -5.66 -10.94 20.14
C PHE A 180 -7.15 -10.69 20.09
N TRP A 181 -7.92 -11.27 21.00
CA TRP A 181 -9.34 -10.97 21.19
C TRP A 181 -9.55 -9.47 21.44
N MET A 182 -8.82 -8.89 22.40
CA MET A 182 -8.85 -7.44 22.69
C MET A 182 -8.58 -6.60 21.44
N LEU A 183 -7.55 -6.93 20.67
CA LEU A 183 -7.21 -6.23 19.41
C LEU A 183 -8.32 -6.38 18.36
N HIS A 184 -8.90 -7.58 18.25
CA HIS A 184 -9.88 -7.94 17.23
C HIS A 184 -11.24 -7.27 17.46
N ILE A 185 -11.72 -7.28 18.70
CA ILE A 185 -12.98 -6.62 19.08
C ILE A 185 -12.80 -5.14 19.48
N MET A 186 -11.56 -4.63 19.43
CA MET A 186 -11.17 -3.26 19.75
C MET A 186 -11.69 -2.76 21.11
N ASP A 187 -11.89 -3.67 22.06
CA ASP A 187 -12.31 -3.37 23.43
C ASP A 187 -11.10 -3.48 24.36
N TYR A 188 -10.36 -2.38 24.44
CA TYR A 188 -9.10 -2.31 25.19
C TYR A 188 -9.28 -2.25 26.71
N SER A 189 -10.50 -2.04 27.20
CA SER A 189 -10.78 -1.91 28.64
C SER A 189 -11.39 -3.18 29.21
N SER A 190 -12.55 -3.62 28.71
CA SER A 190 -13.29 -4.73 29.30
C SER A 190 -12.97 -6.07 28.64
N ARG A 191 -12.60 -6.05 27.35
CA ARG A 191 -12.36 -7.23 26.50
C ARG A 191 -13.59 -8.15 26.36
N VAL A 192 -14.79 -7.59 26.44
CA VAL A 192 -16.06 -8.34 26.39
C VAL A 192 -16.98 -7.81 25.30
N ASN A 193 -17.09 -6.48 25.16
CA ASN A 193 -18.11 -5.88 24.32
C ASN A 193 -17.60 -5.63 22.89
N PHE A 194 -17.97 -6.52 21.96
CA PHE A 194 -17.70 -6.34 20.53
C PHE A 194 -18.51 -5.20 19.89
N ASN A 195 -19.62 -4.79 20.50
CA ASN A 195 -20.46 -3.67 20.06
C ASN A 195 -20.09 -2.39 20.82
N ASN A 196 -18.86 -1.91 20.60
CA ASN A 196 -18.36 -0.65 21.17
C ASN A 196 -18.21 0.44 20.08
N PRO A 197 -18.13 1.74 20.49
CA PRO A 197 -18.04 2.85 19.53
C PRO A 197 -16.87 2.77 18.55
N LEU A 198 -15.74 2.16 18.95
CA LEU A 198 -14.56 2.05 18.08
C LEU A 198 -14.82 1.07 16.93
N VAL A 199 -15.33 -0.13 17.22
CA VAL A 199 -15.69 -1.12 16.19
C VAL A 199 -16.76 -0.57 15.27
N VAL A 200 -17.81 0.05 15.81
CA VAL A 200 -18.89 0.65 15.01
C VAL A 200 -18.34 1.75 14.09
N GLY A 201 -17.49 2.63 14.60
CA GLY A 201 -16.85 3.68 13.80
C GLY A 201 -15.99 3.12 12.67
N MET A 202 -15.20 2.09 12.94
CA MET A 202 -14.39 1.41 11.92
C MET A 202 -15.25 0.67 10.89
N GLY A 203 -16.36 0.07 11.31
CA GLY A 203 -17.33 -0.56 10.42
C GLY A 203 -17.98 0.44 9.45
N ILE A 204 -18.40 1.60 9.96
CA ILE A 204 -18.93 2.70 9.12
C ILE A 204 -17.86 3.20 8.14
N GLY A 205 -16.63 3.42 8.62
CA GLY A 205 -15.51 3.84 7.78
C GLY A 205 -15.15 2.82 6.69
N GLY A 206 -15.14 1.54 7.05
CA GLY A 206 -14.90 0.42 6.14
C GLY A 206 -15.99 0.30 5.06
N LEU A 207 -17.26 0.40 5.46
CA LEU A 207 -18.39 0.41 4.51
C LEU A 207 -18.28 1.60 3.54
N TRP A 208 -17.98 2.79 4.05
CA TRP A 208 -17.79 3.97 3.22
C TRP A 208 -16.62 3.81 2.22
N LEU A 209 -15.49 3.25 2.66
CA LEU A 209 -14.35 2.96 1.79
C LEU A 209 -14.69 1.91 0.73
N ALA A 210 -15.42 0.85 1.09
CA ALA A 210 -15.86 -0.17 0.14
C ALA A 210 -16.76 0.43 -0.95
N LEU A 211 -17.77 1.21 -0.55
CA LEU A 211 -18.69 1.85 -1.50
C LEU A 211 -17.98 2.86 -2.41
N THR A 212 -17.11 3.70 -1.85
CA THR A 212 -16.32 4.66 -2.64
C THR A 212 -15.29 3.98 -3.54
N GLY A 213 -14.72 2.86 -3.09
CA GLY A 213 -13.82 2.01 -3.88
C GLY A 213 -14.53 1.35 -5.05
N VAL A 214 -15.71 0.77 -4.84
CA VAL A 214 -16.55 0.20 -5.93
C VAL A 214 -16.96 1.30 -6.92
N TRP A 215 -17.37 2.47 -6.42
CA TRP A 215 -17.68 3.60 -7.30
C TRP A 215 -16.46 4.06 -8.12
N LEU A 216 -15.28 4.16 -7.50
CA LEU A 216 -14.04 4.49 -8.21
C LEU A 216 -13.65 3.43 -9.22
N LEU A 217 -13.83 2.16 -8.87
CA LEU A 217 -13.60 1.04 -9.77
C LEU A 217 -14.47 1.23 -11.01
N ILE A 218 -15.79 1.37 -10.86
CA ILE A 218 -16.73 1.60 -11.97
C ILE A 218 -16.39 2.87 -12.76
N ALA A 219 -16.05 3.97 -12.07
CA ALA A 219 -15.73 5.25 -12.71
C ALA A 219 -14.38 5.26 -13.45
N SER A 220 -13.47 4.33 -13.13
CA SER A 220 -12.17 4.15 -13.81
C SER A 220 -12.12 2.90 -14.69
N PHE A 221 -13.16 2.06 -14.66
CA PHE A 221 -13.25 0.83 -15.42
C PHE A 221 -13.54 1.14 -16.90
N HIS A 222 -12.56 0.95 -17.76
CA HIS A 222 -12.80 0.90 -19.20
C HIS A 222 -12.94 -0.57 -19.60
N LEU A 223 -14.18 -1.02 -19.87
CA LEU A 223 -14.50 -2.41 -20.22
C LEU A 223 -13.62 -2.95 -21.37
N GLN A 224 -13.22 -2.05 -22.27
CA GLN A 224 -12.36 -2.34 -23.41
C GLN A 224 -10.98 -2.88 -23.01
N GLU A 225 -10.44 -2.51 -21.85
CA GLU A 225 -9.13 -2.99 -21.36
C GLU A 225 -9.09 -4.52 -21.20
N PHE A 226 -10.23 -5.15 -20.89
CA PHE A 226 -10.36 -6.60 -20.73
C PHE A 226 -10.70 -7.34 -22.03
N ILE A 227 -11.08 -6.62 -23.08
CA ILE A 227 -11.38 -7.22 -24.39
C ILE A 227 -10.06 -7.31 -25.17
N PRO A 228 -9.61 -8.51 -25.58
CA PRO A 228 -8.44 -8.65 -26.45
C PRO A 228 -8.56 -7.77 -27.69
N ARG A 229 -7.50 -7.07 -28.08
CA ARG A 229 -7.49 -6.11 -29.20
C ARG A 229 -8.10 -6.68 -30.49
N ARG A 230 -7.88 -7.98 -30.76
CA ARG A 230 -8.43 -8.70 -31.92
C ARG A 230 -9.96 -8.77 -31.98
N TRP A 231 -10.64 -8.54 -30.86
CA TRP A 231 -12.10 -8.57 -30.76
C TRP A 231 -12.70 -7.17 -30.63
N ARG A 232 -11.88 -6.12 -30.58
CA ARG A 232 -12.36 -4.74 -30.56
C ARG A 232 -12.69 -4.29 -31.98
N SER A 233 -13.70 -3.43 -32.12
CA SER A 233 -14.02 -2.80 -33.39
C SER A 233 -12.85 -1.94 -33.88
N ARG A 234 -12.72 -1.81 -35.20
CA ARG A 234 -11.70 -0.96 -35.82
C ARG A 234 -12.25 0.43 -36.10
N ARG A 235 -11.41 1.44 -35.92
CA ARG A 235 -11.69 2.88 -36.10
C ARG A 235 -10.64 3.51 -36.98
N GLN A 236 -10.97 4.66 -37.57
CA GLN A 236 -10.05 5.45 -38.39
C GLN A 236 -9.54 6.64 -37.59
N LEU A 237 -8.21 6.77 -37.51
CA LEU A 237 -7.52 7.93 -36.96
C LEU A 237 -6.88 8.71 -38.12
N MET A 238 -7.40 9.89 -38.41
CA MET A 238 -6.93 10.73 -39.51
C MET A 238 -6.00 11.82 -38.96
N VAL A 239 -4.80 11.89 -39.51
CA VAL A 239 -3.72 12.76 -39.05
C VAL A 239 -3.50 13.88 -40.05
N TYR A 240 -3.53 15.11 -39.58
CA TYR A 240 -3.37 16.34 -40.36
C TYR A 240 -2.18 17.17 -39.87
N ALA A 241 -1.59 17.93 -40.79
CA ALA A 241 -0.60 18.96 -40.47
C ALA A 241 -1.27 20.23 -39.92
N PRO A 242 -0.52 21.08 -39.20
CA PRO A 242 -0.96 22.45 -38.96
C PRO A 242 -1.28 23.13 -40.30
N GLY A 243 -2.52 23.59 -40.49
CA GLY A 243 -3.01 24.14 -41.76
C GLY A 243 -3.92 23.20 -42.57
N GLY A 244 -4.16 21.97 -42.10
CA GLY A 244 -5.21 21.10 -42.63
C GLY A 244 -4.79 20.18 -43.79
N ALA A 245 -3.51 20.13 -44.15
CA ALA A 245 -3.01 19.14 -45.10
C ALA A 245 -3.13 17.73 -44.50
N HIS A 246 -3.76 16.81 -45.22
CA HIS A 246 -3.87 15.41 -44.79
C HIS A 246 -2.49 14.73 -44.89
N LEU A 247 -2.08 14.07 -43.80
CA LEU A 247 -0.79 13.40 -43.72
C LEU A 247 -0.94 11.89 -43.84
N ARG A 248 -1.84 11.29 -43.05
CA ARG A 248 -2.03 9.85 -43.00
C ARG A 248 -3.40 9.49 -42.41
N THR A 249 -3.94 8.34 -42.81
CA THR A 249 -5.03 7.68 -42.11
C THR A 249 -4.52 6.37 -41.53
N VAL A 250 -4.82 6.12 -40.26
CA VAL A 250 -4.37 4.95 -39.50
C VAL A 250 -5.58 4.16 -39.02
N GLU A 251 -5.55 2.85 -39.20
CA GLU A 251 -6.57 1.96 -38.67
C GLU A 251 -6.20 1.52 -37.25
N VAL A 252 -7.06 1.83 -36.28
CA VAL A 252 -6.81 1.62 -34.85
C VAL A 252 -7.86 0.72 -34.23
N ALA A 253 -7.51 0.03 -33.15
CA ALA A 253 -8.51 -0.68 -32.38
C ALA A 253 -9.21 0.30 -31.45
N SER A 254 -10.52 0.17 -31.31
CA SER A 254 -11.30 0.98 -30.37
C SER A 254 -10.71 0.88 -28.95
N GLY A 255 -10.56 2.03 -28.27
CA GLY A 255 -9.94 2.12 -26.95
C GLY A 255 -8.41 2.10 -26.92
N ASP A 256 -7.74 2.18 -28.07
CA ASP A 256 -6.34 2.60 -28.09
C ASP A 256 -6.28 4.11 -27.88
N SER A 257 -5.30 4.61 -27.12
CA SER A 257 -5.03 6.04 -27.08
C SER A 257 -4.38 6.50 -28.38
N VAL A 258 -4.62 7.74 -28.80
CA VAL A 258 -4.00 8.34 -29.99
C VAL A 258 -2.48 8.19 -29.95
N TYR A 259 -1.85 8.36 -28.79
CA TYR A 259 -0.41 8.17 -28.64
C TYR A 259 0.05 6.75 -29.01
N VAL A 260 -0.62 5.73 -28.47
CA VAL A 260 -0.27 4.32 -28.73
C VAL A 260 -0.60 3.92 -30.17
N ALA A 261 -1.73 4.40 -30.68
CA ALA A 261 -2.16 4.17 -32.06
C ALA A 261 -1.13 4.69 -33.06
N LEU A 262 -0.69 5.94 -32.93
CA LEU A 262 0.30 6.55 -33.81
C LEU A 262 1.66 5.86 -33.71
N ALA A 263 2.10 5.53 -32.49
CA ALA A 263 3.40 4.90 -32.27
C ALA A 263 3.51 3.53 -32.98
N ARG A 264 2.41 2.77 -33.06
CA ARG A 264 2.36 1.48 -33.78
C ARG A 264 2.55 1.62 -35.29
N GLU A 265 2.15 2.74 -35.86
CA GLU A 265 2.36 3.07 -37.28
C GLU A 265 3.66 3.85 -37.54
N GLY A 266 4.56 3.89 -36.55
CA GLY A 266 5.84 4.58 -36.62
C GLY A 266 5.75 6.10 -36.43
N ILE A 267 4.55 6.65 -36.17
CA ILE A 267 4.37 8.08 -35.87
C ILE A 267 4.55 8.28 -34.37
N ASN A 268 5.72 8.78 -33.98
CA ASN A 268 6.06 8.90 -32.58
C ASN A 268 5.89 10.34 -32.11
N LEU A 269 4.83 10.58 -31.35
CA LEU A 269 4.63 11.88 -30.72
C LEU A 269 5.71 12.17 -29.67
N PRO A 270 6.09 13.45 -29.48
CA PRO A 270 7.02 13.83 -28.43
C PRO A 270 6.53 13.39 -27.06
N SER A 271 7.39 12.69 -26.31
CA SER A 271 7.02 12.16 -25.00
C SER A 271 8.25 11.81 -24.17
N ASN A 272 8.28 12.31 -22.93
CA ASN A 272 9.27 11.92 -21.93
C ASN A 272 8.72 10.85 -20.96
N CYS A 273 7.41 10.67 -20.89
CA CYS A 273 6.73 9.76 -19.95
C CYS A 273 6.21 8.47 -20.57
N GLY A 274 6.40 8.26 -21.88
CA GLY A 274 5.94 7.06 -22.59
C GLY A 274 4.42 6.87 -22.59
N GLY A 275 3.64 7.95 -22.41
CA GLY A 275 2.19 7.89 -22.32
C GLY A 275 1.63 7.92 -20.89
N GLY A 276 2.47 8.09 -19.88
CA GLY A 276 2.05 8.20 -18.47
C GLY A 276 1.38 9.53 -18.06
N GLN A 277 0.92 10.35 -19.01
CA GLN A 277 0.08 11.54 -18.77
C GLN A 277 0.68 12.62 -17.84
N SER A 278 2.02 12.73 -17.77
CA SER A 278 2.71 13.57 -16.79
C SER A 278 3.68 14.60 -17.37
N CYS A 279 4.03 14.51 -18.66
CA CYS A 279 5.02 15.40 -19.28
C CYS A 279 4.44 16.51 -20.17
N GLY A 280 3.18 16.38 -20.61
CA GLY A 280 2.52 17.38 -21.46
C GLY A 280 2.95 17.44 -22.94
N LEU A 281 3.98 16.69 -23.35
CA LEU A 281 4.60 16.84 -24.68
C LEU A 281 3.79 16.26 -25.85
N CYS A 282 2.92 15.28 -25.60
CA CYS A 282 2.12 14.65 -26.65
C CYS A 282 0.84 15.44 -26.98
N GLU A 283 0.94 16.78 -27.00
CA GLU A 283 -0.17 17.66 -27.31
C GLU A 283 -0.59 17.47 -28.78
N VAL A 284 -1.89 17.28 -28.99
CA VAL A 284 -2.53 17.22 -30.32
C VAL A 284 -3.79 18.07 -30.31
N ARG A 285 -4.17 18.63 -31.46
CA ARG A 285 -5.44 19.34 -31.62
C ARG A 285 -6.46 18.43 -32.27
N VAL A 286 -7.58 18.20 -31.60
CA VAL A 286 -8.69 17.39 -32.16
C VAL A 286 -9.58 18.31 -33.02
N ARG A 287 -9.85 17.93 -34.27
CA ARG A 287 -10.63 18.74 -35.23
C ARG A 287 -12.14 18.57 -35.04
N SER A 288 -12.60 17.35 -34.75
CA SER A 288 -14.01 16.98 -34.57
C SER A 288 -14.17 15.99 -33.42
N GLY A 289 -15.32 16.00 -32.75
CA GLY A 289 -15.57 15.06 -31.64
C GLY A 289 -14.76 15.34 -30.37
N VAL A 290 -14.51 16.63 -30.05
CA VAL A 290 -13.69 17.01 -28.89
C VAL A 290 -14.39 16.60 -27.58
N GLY A 291 -14.04 15.42 -27.09
CA GLY A 291 -14.40 14.98 -25.73
C GLY A 291 -13.99 15.99 -24.66
N LYS A 292 -14.57 15.87 -23.46
CA LYS A 292 -14.27 16.77 -22.33
C LYS A 292 -12.80 16.65 -21.93
N ALA A 293 -12.16 17.79 -21.68
CA ALA A 293 -10.80 17.81 -21.16
C ALA A 293 -10.71 17.04 -19.83
N THR A 294 -9.72 16.18 -19.73
CA THR A 294 -9.44 15.35 -18.55
C THR A 294 -8.70 16.14 -17.48
N ALA A 295 -8.45 15.52 -16.31
CA ALA A 295 -7.64 16.14 -15.27
C ALA A 295 -6.18 16.35 -15.72
N ALA A 296 -5.62 15.42 -16.49
CA ALA A 296 -4.27 15.53 -17.05
C ALA A 296 -4.18 16.68 -18.08
N ASP A 297 -5.18 16.81 -18.96
CA ASP A 297 -5.26 17.95 -19.88
C ASP A 297 -5.28 19.27 -19.11
N ARG A 298 -6.06 19.33 -18.01
CA ARG A 298 -6.15 20.54 -17.18
C ARG A 298 -4.84 20.92 -16.50
N ALA A 299 -4.00 19.94 -16.19
CA ALA A 299 -2.72 20.14 -15.51
C ALA A 299 -1.61 20.59 -16.48
N HIS A 300 -1.64 20.17 -17.75
CA HIS A 300 -0.51 20.37 -18.68
C HIS A 300 -0.81 21.26 -19.89
N VAL A 301 -2.07 21.36 -20.33
CA VAL A 301 -2.44 22.13 -21.53
C VAL A 301 -3.13 23.42 -21.09
N ALA A 302 -2.65 24.59 -21.50
CA ALA A 302 -3.24 25.88 -21.12
C ALA A 302 -4.73 26.01 -21.50
N GLU A 303 -5.51 26.79 -20.75
CA GLU A 303 -6.97 26.90 -20.96
C GLU A 303 -7.34 27.35 -22.38
N ALA A 304 -6.64 28.36 -22.91
CA ALA A 304 -6.86 28.85 -24.27
C ALA A 304 -6.69 27.75 -25.32
N LYS A 305 -5.64 26.93 -25.19
CA LYS A 305 -5.39 25.76 -26.06
C LYS A 305 -6.46 24.69 -25.91
N ARG A 306 -6.92 24.42 -24.68
CA ARG A 306 -8.00 23.44 -24.44
C ARG A 306 -9.33 23.84 -25.08
N LYS A 307 -9.63 25.15 -25.15
CA LYS A 307 -10.84 25.69 -25.80
C LYS A 307 -10.84 25.48 -27.32
N VAL A 308 -9.67 25.50 -27.95
CA VAL A 308 -9.51 25.22 -29.39
C VAL A 308 -9.28 23.74 -29.71
N GLY A 309 -9.52 22.84 -28.76
CA GLY A 309 -9.47 21.39 -28.99
C GLY A 309 -8.15 20.70 -28.69
N CYS A 310 -7.15 21.38 -28.11
CA CYS A 310 -5.90 20.72 -27.72
C CYS A 310 -6.09 19.75 -26.55
N ARG A 311 -5.55 18.54 -26.67
CA ARG A 311 -5.59 17.45 -25.69
C ARG A 311 -4.25 16.71 -25.65
N LEU A 312 -4.02 15.95 -24.59
CA LEU A 312 -2.90 15.02 -24.52
C LEU A 312 -3.26 13.72 -25.26
N ALA A 313 -2.54 13.41 -26.34
CA ALA A 313 -2.77 12.19 -27.13
C ALA A 313 -2.68 10.89 -26.32
N CYS A 314 -1.87 10.87 -25.25
CA CYS A 314 -1.77 9.69 -24.39
C CYS A 314 -2.98 9.44 -23.50
N ASN A 315 -3.87 10.42 -23.38
CA ASN A 315 -5.12 10.31 -22.63
C ASN A 315 -6.37 10.45 -23.53
N LEU A 316 -6.17 10.57 -24.84
CA LEU A 316 -7.24 10.67 -25.82
C LEU A 316 -7.50 9.29 -26.40
N GLN A 317 -8.58 8.64 -25.96
CA GLN A 317 -9.01 7.34 -26.45
C GLN A 317 -9.68 7.47 -27.83
N VAL A 318 -9.44 6.50 -28.72
CA VAL A 318 -10.10 6.43 -30.03
C VAL A 318 -11.26 5.44 -29.95
N ASP A 319 -12.43 5.92 -29.54
CA ASP A 319 -13.67 5.12 -29.44
C ASP A 319 -14.56 5.21 -30.69
N GLU A 320 -14.35 6.26 -31.48
CA GLU A 320 -14.98 6.59 -32.75
C GLU A 320 -13.91 7.05 -33.75
N ASP A 321 -14.29 7.38 -34.98
CA ASP A 321 -13.34 7.91 -35.95
C ASP A 321 -12.94 9.33 -35.55
N VAL A 322 -11.64 9.59 -35.46
CA VAL A 322 -11.11 10.84 -34.90
C VAL A 322 -10.18 11.51 -35.90
N GLU A 323 -10.34 12.82 -36.04
CA GLU A 323 -9.42 13.67 -36.79
C GLU A 323 -8.55 14.49 -35.83
N ILE A 324 -7.23 14.37 -35.97
CA ILE A 324 -6.26 15.13 -35.19
C ILE A 324 -5.31 15.92 -36.08
N GLU A 325 -4.85 17.04 -35.55
CA GLU A 325 -3.71 17.80 -36.04
C GLU A 325 -2.55 17.66 -35.06
N VAL A 326 -1.36 17.46 -35.60
CA VAL A 326 -0.16 17.25 -34.79
C VAL A 326 0.89 18.31 -35.08
N THR A 327 1.31 19.00 -34.03
CA THR A 327 2.42 19.96 -34.09
C THR A 327 3.70 19.24 -34.49
N GLY A 328 4.38 19.74 -35.52
CA GLY A 328 5.59 19.12 -36.11
C GLY A 328 5.37 18.39 -37.44
N GLY A 329 4.11 18.14 -37.84
CA GLY A 329 3.79 17.60 -39.18
C GLY A 329 4.62 16.37 -39.57
N ALA A 330 5.23 16.39 -40.77
CA ALA A 330 6.05 15.27 -41.25
C ALA A 330 7.30 14.99 -40.40
N SER A 331 7.83 16.00 -39.69
CA SER A 331 9.04 15.89 -38.88
C SER A 331 8.90 14.95 -37.67
N LEU A 332 7.68 14.50 -37.34
CA LEU A 332 7.39 13.52 -36.29
C LEU A 332 7.88 12.10 -36.61
N TRP A 333 8.05 11.78 -37.89
CA TRP A 333 8.56 10.48 -38.34
C TRP A 333 9.75 10.60 -39.29
N THR A 334 10.18 11.81 -39.63
CA THR A 334 11.45 12.01 -40.33
C THR A 334 12.61 11.75 -39.36
N GLU A 335 13.50 10.85 -39.79
CA GLU A 335 14.75 10.56 -39.09
C GLU A 335 15.90 11.17 -39.88
N HIS A 336 16.79 11.85 -39.18
CA HIS A 336 17.99 12.47 -39.74
C HIS A 336 19.23 11.84 -39.13
N TRP A 337 20.34 11.97 -39.85
CA TRP A 337 21.66 11.55 -39.42
C TRP A 337 22.56 12.78 -39.23
N ALA A 338 23.39 12.71 -38.20
CA ALA A 338 24.46 13.67 -37.98
C ALA A 338 25.74 12.95 -37.55
N VAL A 339 26.87 13.55 -37.87
CA VAL A 339 28.20 13.11 -37.41
C VAL A 339 28.59 13.94 -36.20
N VAL A 340 29.12 13.31 -35.16
CA VAL A 340 29.72 14.00 -34.02
C VAL A 340 31.00 14.68 -34.49
N GLU A 341 31.01 16.00 -34.58
CA GLU A 341 32.17 16.78 -35.05
C GLU A 341 33.11 17.12 -33.89
N LYS A 342 32.53 17.40 -32.71
CA LYS A 342 33.30 17.83 -31.54
C LYS A 342 32.58 17.49 -30.25
N ILE A 343 33.33 17.07 -29.23
CA ILE A 343 32.83 16.91 -27.85
C ILE A 343 33.71 17.71 -26.90
N VAL A 344 33.08 18.55 -26.06
CA VAL A 344 33.79 19.37 -25.07
C VAL A 344 33.23 19.09 -23.68
N ALA A 345 34.06 18.55 -22.78
CA ALA A 345 33.72 18.47 -21.37
C ALA A 345 33.73 19.88 -20.75
N VAL A 346 32.55 20.36 -20.35
CA VAL A 346 32.37 21.70 -19.77
C VAL A 346 32.54 21.64 -18.24
N THR A 347 32.06 20.56 -17.64
CA THR A 347 32.24 20.20 -16.22
C THR A 347 32.34 18.68 -16.11
N PRO A 348 32.64 18.08 -14.94
CA PRO A 348 32.74 16.63 -14.79
C PRO A 348 31.54 15.85 -15.34
N PHE A 349 30.33 16.41 -15.21
CA PHE A 349 29.07 15.76 -15.60
C PHE A 349 28.24 16.55 -16.61
N LEU A 350 28.82 17.56 -17.26
CA LEU A 350 28.16 18.30 -18.35
C LEU A 350 29.11 18.42 -19.52
N ARG A 351 28.64 18.09 -20.72
CA ARG A 351 29.42 18.32 -21.93
C ARG A 351 28.59 18.80 -23.09
N GLU A 352 29.28 19.51 -23.95
CA GLU A 352 28.80 20.04 -25.20
C GLU A 352 29.11 19.04 -26.31
N ILE A 353 28.11 18.72 -27.14
CA ILE A 353 28.25 17.82 -28.28
C ILE A 353 27.82 18.61 -29.51
N HIS A 354 28.76 18.79 -30.44
CA HIS A 354 28.51 19.43 -31.72
C HIS A 354 28.23 18.36 -32.75
N LEU A 355 27.03 18.38 -33.31
CA LEU A 355 26.62 17.46 -34.35
C LEU A 355 26.56 18.20 -35.69
N ARG A 356 27.23 17.64 -36.70
CA ARG A 356 27.13 18.08 -38.09
C ARG A 356 26.03 17.27 -38.78
N PRO A 357 24.85 17.84 -39.05
CA PRO A 357 23.80 17.11 -39.74
C PRO A 357 24.21 16.84 -41.20
N GLU A 358 23.88 15.65 -41.71
CA GLU A 358 24.19 15.28 -43.11
C GLU A 358 23.40 16.13 -44.12
N GLN A 359 22.22 16.59 -43.70
CA GLN A 359 21.42 17.58 -44.40
C GLN A 359 21.55 18.90 -43.64
N ALA A 360 21.82 19.99 -44.36
CA ALA A 360 21.96 21.30 -43.72
C ALA A 360 20.72 21.62 -42.87
N ALA A 361 20.92 21.89 -41.59
CA ALA A 361 19.86 22.37 -40.72
C ALA A 361 19.37 23.72 -41.24
N ASP A 362 18.06 23.83 -41.45
CA ASP A 362 17.43 24.99 -42.05
C ASP A 362 16.93 25.99 -40.98
N ALA A 363 16.14 26.98 -41.42
CA ALA A 363 15.56 27.98 -40.55
C ALA A 363 14.56 27.43 -39.51
N GLN A 364 14.23 26.12 -39.50
CA GLN A 364 13.31 25.54 -38.51
C GLN A 364 13.98 25.30 -37.15
N PHE A 365 15.32 25.27 -37.10
CA PHE A 365 16.08 25.03 -35.88
C PHE A 365 16.28 26.33 -35.07
N GLN A 366 15.19 26.81 -34.48
CA GLN A 366 15.14 28.06 -33.73
C GLN A 366 15.61 27.91 -32.28
N PRO A 367 16.05 29.00 -31.62
CA PRO A 367 16.31 29.00 -30.18
C PRO A 367 15.10 28.52 -29.38
N GLY A 368 15.34 27.61 -28.42
CA GLY A 368 14.31 26.99 -27.60
C GLY A 368 13.67 25.72 -28.17
N CYS A 369 14.02 25.34 -29.41
CA CYS A 369 13.73 24.01 -29.93
C CYS A 369 14.59 22.92 -29.26
N TYR A 370 14.11 21.68 -29.36
CA TYR A 370 14.83 20.49 -28.93
C TYR A 370 14.78 19.39 -29.98
N LEU A 371 15.73 18.47 -29.90
CA LEU A 371 15.85 17.29 -30.75
C LEU A 371 15.60 16.04 -29.92
N GLN A 372 15.10 14.99 -30.55
CA GLN A 372 15.07 13.65 -29.96
C GLN A 372 16.24 12.83 -30.50
N LEU A 373 17.24 12.59 -29.66
CA LEU A 373 18.33 11.66 -29.97
C LEU A 373 17.82 10.22 -29.89
N HIS A 374 18.10 9.41 -30.92
CA HIS A 374 17.73 8.00 -30.98
C HIS A 374 18.83 7.18 -30.32
N VAL A 375 18.53 6.67 -29.12
CA VAL A 375 19.43 5.88 -28.30
C VAL A 375 19.21 4.40 -28.65
N PRO A 376 20.20 3.71 -29.23
CA PRO A 376 20.07 2.30 -29.59
C PRO A 376 20.08 1.41 -28.35
N GLU A 377 19.84 0.12 -28.59
CA GLU A 377 20.19 -0.91 -27.63
C GLU A 377 21.70 -0.95 -27.44
N TYR A 378 22.14 -1.09 -26.19
CA TYR A 378 23.56 -1.21 -25.89
C TYR A 378 23.76 -2.00 -24.60
N GLU A 379 24.91 -2.67 -24.53
CA GLU A 379 25.47 -3.25 -23.33
C GLU A 379 26.96 -2.94 -23.35
N LEU A 380 27.40 -2.04 -22.48
CA LEU A 380 28.73 -1.45 -22.51
C LEU A 380 29.37 -1.53 -21.12
N PRO A 381 30.69 -1.75 -21.04
CA PRO A 381 31.40 -1.65 -19.76
C PRO A 381 31.40 -0.19 -19.27
N ARG A 382 31.54 0.02 -17.96
CA ARG A 382 31.71 1.37 -17.36
C ARG A 382 32.81 2.18 -18.05
N SER A 383 33.87 1.53 -18.50
CA SER A 383 35.01 2.16 -19.19
C SER A 383 34.68 2.72 -20.58
N ALA A 384 33.52 2.38 -21.15
CA ALA A 384 33.07 2.96 -22.42
C ALA A 384 32.61 4.41 -22.29
N VAL A 385 32.39 4.89 -21.06
CA VAL A 385 32.09 6.30 -20.80
C VAL A 385 33.39 7.10 -20.82
N TRP A 386 33.47 8.08 -21.72
CA TRP A 386 34.63 8.94 -21.88
C TRP A 386 34.49 10.25 -21.10
N TYR A 387 35.57 10.65 -20.42
CA TYR A 387 35.75 11.93 -19.73
C TYR A 387 37.24 12.26 -19.64
N PRO A 388 37.62 13.55 -19.54
CA PRO A 388 39.03 13.95 -19.47
C PRO A 388 39.68 13.54 -18.12
N PRO A 389 41.00 13.29 -18.08
CA PRO A 389 41.70 12.81 -16.88
C PRO A 389 41.57 13.73 -15.66
N GLU A 390 41.38 15.03 -15.86
CA GLU A 390 41.17 16.02 -14.79
C GLU A 390 39.89 15.78 -13.98
N HIS A 391 38.93 15.00 -14.51
CA HIS A 391 37.68 14.65 -13.83
C HIS A 391 37.70 13.25 -13.20
N ASP A 392 38.85 12.57 -13.18
CA ASP A 392 38.99 11.21 -12.66
C ASP A 392 38.41 11.03 -11.25
N GLN A 393 38.66 12.01 -10.36
CA GLN A 393 38.20 11.93 -8.97
C GLN A 393 36.67 12.02 -8.87
N ASP A 394 36.05 12.91 -9.63
CA ASP A 394 34.60 13.08 -9.67
C ASP A 394 33.90 11.82 -10.18
N TRP A 395 34.46 11.20 -11.23
CA TRP A 395 33.90 9.98 -11.82
C TRP A 395 34.12 8.74 -10.96
N LYS A 396 35.24 8.66 -10.22
CA LYS A 396 35.49 7.58 -9.24
C LYS A 396 34.51 7.63 -8.08
N ALA A 397 34.06 8.82 -7.66
CA ALA A 397 33.07 9.00 -6.62
C ALA A 397 31.66 8.49 -6.99
N LEU A 398 31.38 8.28 -8.29
CA LEU A 398 30.10 7.75 -8.74
C LEU A 398 29.97 6.24 -8.51
N SER A 399 28.85 5.84 -7.90
CA SER A 399 28.43 4.45 -7.75
C SER A 399 27.77 3.93 -9.04
N LEU A 400 28.58 3.73 -10.09
CA LEU A 400 28.10 3.17 -11.37
C LEU A 400 28.21 1.64 -11.39
N PRO A 401 27.23 0.94 -12.00
CA PRO A 401 27.32 -0.50 -12.22
C PRO A 401 28.49 -0.84 -13.16
N ALA A 402 28.99 -2.07 -13.08
CA ALA A 402 30.07 -2.56 -13.96
C ALA A 402 29.65 -2.54 -15.45
N THR A 403 28.39 -2.88 -15.71
CA THR A 403 27.78 -2.89 -17.05
C THR A 403 26.66 -1.86 -17.12
N LEU A 404 26.72 -1.02 -18.15
CA LEU A 404 25.72 -0.03 -18.52
C LEU A 404 24.88 -0.61 -19.65
N GLN A 405 23.55 -0.60 -19.50
CA GLN A 405 22.67 -1.26 -20.46
C GLN A 405 21.44 -0.43 -20.82
N ASN A 406 21.05 -0.54 -22.09
CA ASN A 406 19.74 -0.17 -22.58
C ASN A 406 19.17 -1.31 -23.42
N LYS A 407 18.14 -1.98 -22.89
CA LYS A 407 17.54 -3.19 -23.49
C LYS A 407 16.56 -2.95 -24.63
N ALA A 408 16.24 -1.70 -24.94
CA ALA A 408 15.32 -1.35 -26.03
C ALA A 408 15.69 0.03 -26.58
N ALA A 409 15.55 0.23 -27.89
CA ALA A 409 15.75 1.55 -28.48
C ALA A 409 14.81 2.58 -27.81
N VAL A 410 15.36 3.74 -27.44
CA VAL A 410 14.58 4.83 -26.82
C VAL A 410 14.92 6.17 -27.45
N ARG A 411 14.01 7.13 -27.34
CA ARG A 411 14.24 8.51 -27.78
C ARG A 411 14.41 9.44 -26.59
N ARG A 412 15.34 10.38 -26.64
CA ARG A 412 15.61 11.32 -25.54
C ARG A 412 15.74 12.74 -26.05
N SER A 413 14.98 13.64 -25.42
CA SER A 413 14.91 15.04 -25.79
C SER A 413 16.11 15.82 -25.25
N TYR A 414 16.78 16.57 -26.12
CA TYR A 414 17.88 17.48 -25.80
C TYR A 414 17.66 18.81 -26.49
N SER A 415 17.66 19.90 -25.73
CA SER A 415 17.49 21.26 -26.25
C SER A 415 18.71 21.69 -27.06
N LEU A 416 18.48 22.50 -28.09
CA LEU A 416 19.55 23.21 -28.80
C LEU A 416 20.13 24.27 -27.86
N ALA A 417 21.44 24.20 -27.63
CA ALA A 417 22.15 25.16 -26.78
C ALA A 417 22.48 26.46 -27.53
N THR A 418 22.63 26.38 -28.86
CA THR A 418 23.05 27.50 -29.70
C THR A 418 22.20 27.52 -30.98
N PRO A 419 21.76 28.70 -31.45
CA PRO A 419 21.12 28.81 -32.77
C PRO A 419 22.04 28.29 -33.87
N VAL A 420 21.47 27.56 -34.83
CA VAL A 420 22.22 26.94 -35.94
C VAL A 420 23.00 27.97 -36.77
N SER A 421 22.45 29.17 -36.94
CA SER A 421 23.09 30.30 -37.61
C SER A 421 24.41 30.73 -36.96
N ASN A 422 24.51 30.59 -35.63
CA ASN A 422 25.67 31.02 -34.84
C ASN A 422 26.67 29.87 -34.61
N ALA A 423 26.36 28.68 -35.12
CA ALA A 423 27.16 27.47 -34.94
C ALA A 423 27.67 26.89 -36.28
N ASP A 424 27.69 27.69 -37.34
CA ASP A 424 28.04 27.30 -38.73
C ASP A 424 27.26 26.07 -39.23
N GLY A 425 25.96 25.99 -38.93
CA GLY A 425 25.13 24.87 -39.35
C GLY A 425 25.18 23.64 -38.43
N ARG A 426 25.90 23.72 -37.30
CA ARG A 426 25.98 22.62 -36.31
C ARG A 426 24.79 22.64 -35.36
N LEU A 427 24.41 21.45 -34.89
CA LEU A 427 23.45 21.25 -33.82
C LEU A 427 24.23 21.07 -32.51
N VAL A 428 24.17 22.07 -31.63
CA VAL A 428 24.92 22.08 -30.37
C VAL A 428 24.02 21.63 -29.23
N LEU A 429 24.41 20.56 -28.52
CA LEU A 429 23.66 19.99 -27.41
C LEU A 429 24.47 20.05 -26.11
N LEU A 430 23.85 20.49 -25.03
CA LEU A 430 24.40 20.36 -23.67
C LEU A 430 23.81 19.14 -22.98
N VAL A 431 24.64 18.15 -22.70
CA VAL A 431 24.22 16.86 -22.15
C VAL A 431 24.81 16.62 -20.76
N ARG A 432 23.93 16.63 -19.76
CA ARG A 432 24.27 16.28 -18.38
C ARG A 432 24.26 14.76 -18.18
N PHE A 433 25.30 14.22 -17.53
CA PHE A 433 25.32 12.82 -17.12
C PHE A 433 24.33 12.59 -15.98
N SER A 434 23.51 11.55 -16.10
CA SER A 434 22.63 11.09 -15.03
C SER A 434 23.19 9.79 -14.46
N PRO A 435 23.95 9.85 -13.35
CA PRO A 435 24.67 8.68 -12.81
C PRO A 435 23.75 7.64 -12.18
N GLY A 436 22.49 7.98 -11.91
CA GLY A 436 21.57 7.05 -11.29
C GLY A 436 21.75 7.01 -9.78
N TRP A 437 22.21 5.87 -9.26
CA TRP A 437 22.39 5.58 -7.84
C TRP A 437 23.24 6.65 -7.14
N GLN A 438 22.58 7.58 -6.47
CA GLN A 438 23.21 8.58 -5.60
C GLN A 438 22.40 8.72 -4.32
N GLU A 439 23.11 8.76 -3.19
CA GLU A 439 22.52 8.89 -1.85
C GLU A 439 21.41 7.83 -1.58
N ASN A 440 20.20 8.29 -1.27
CA ASN A 440 19.00 7.49 -0.97
C ASN A 440 18.21 7.06 -2.22
N ARG A 441 18.63 7.46 -3.44
CA ARG A 441 17.88 7.17 -4.68
C ARG A 441 18.54 6.01 -5.45
N LYS A 442 17.86 4.87 -5.48
CA LYS A 442 18.30 3.65 -6.16
C LYS A 442 17.62 3.50 -7.52
N HIS A 443 18.08 4.23 -8.53
CA HIS A 443 17.63 4.05 -9.92
C HIS A 443 18.81 3.93 -10.88
N PRO A 444 18.70 3.14 -11.96
CA PRO A 444 19.81 2.93 -12.89
C PRO A 444 20.28 4.25 -13.53
N PRO A 445 21.52 4.28 -14.06
CA PRO A 445 22.03 5.41 -14.83
C PRO A 445 21.10 5.78 -15.99
N GLY A 446 21.08 7.06 -16.35
CA GLY A 446 20.24 7.57 -17.43
C GLY A 446 20.63 6.97 -18.77
N LYS A 447 19.69 6.31 -19.44
CA LYS A 447 19.93 5.60 -20.71
C LYS A 447 20.50 6.49 -21.82
N GLY A 448 19.91 7.67 -22.04
CA GLY A 448 20.35 8.59 -23.08
C GLY A 448 21.59 9.38 -22.72
N SER A 449 21.71 9.83 -21.47
CA SER A 449 22.94 10.48 -21.02
C SER A 449 24.10 9.50 -21.11
N THR A 450 23.93 8.23 -20.73
CA THR A 450 25.00 7.23 -20.85
C THR A 450 25.43 7.02 -22.29
N TYR A 451 24.48 6.85 -23.22
CA TYR A 451 24.78 6.75 -24.65
C TYR A 451 25.52 7.98 -25.18
N ALA A 452 25.06 9.19 -24.82
CA ALA A 452 25.78 10.39 -25.20
C ALA A 452 27.22 10.36 -24.66
N TYR A 453 27.43 9.80 -23.47
CA TYR A 453 28.73 9.65 -22.77
C TYR A 453 29.66 8.59 -23.34
N THR A 454 29.19 7.82 -24.32
CA THR A 454 30.01 6.84 -25.06
C THR A 454 30.34 7.31 -26.48
N LEU A 455 29.79 8.45 -26.92
CA LEU A 455 30.07 9.02 -28.25
C LEU A 455 31.47 9.62 -28.33
N HIS A 456 32.08 9.49 -29.50
CA HIS A 456 33.37 10.07 -29.88
C HIS A 456 33.24 10.88 -31.19
N GLU A 457 34.24 11.70 -31.48
CA GLU A 457 34.31 12.41 -32.77
C GLU A 457 34.35 11.41 -33.93
N GLY A 458 33.55 11.66 -34.96
CA GLY A 458 33.33 10.77 -36.10
C GLY A 458 32.14 9.81 -35.96
N ASP A 459 31.59 9.63 -34.76
CA ASP A 459 30.43 8.75 -34.58
C ASP A 459 29.19 9.30 -35.31
N ARG A 460 28.39 8.40 -35.90
CA ARG A 460 27.11 8.75 -36.50
C ARG A 460 25.99 8.58 -35.50
N VAL A 461 25.17 9.61 -35.34
CA VAL A 461 23.99 9.61 -34.47
C VAL A 461 22.73 9.88 -35.27
N ARG A 462 21.64 9.25 -34.84
CA ARG A 462 20.31 9.42 -35.42
C ARG A 462 19.46 10.31 -34.53
N TYR A 463 18.69 11.21 -35.12
CA TYR A 463 17.79 12.10 -34.39
C TYR A 463 16.51 12.42 -35.16
N SER A 464 15.50 12.92 -34.45
CA SER A 464 14.29 13.52 -35.02
C SER A 464 14.08 14.92 -34.44
N GLY A 465 13.43 15.79 -35.21
CA GLY A 465 13.20 17.19 -34.86
C GLY A 465 13.58 18.14 -36.01
N PRO A 466 13.49 19.46 -35.80
CA PRO A 466 13.32 20.12 -34.50
C PRO A 466 11.89 20.03 -33.96
N PHE A 467 11.77 20.03 -32.62
CA PHE A 467 10.50 20.07 -31.90
C PHE A 467 10.46 21.24 -30.92
N GLY A 468 9.25 21.65 -30.53
CA GLY A 468 9.02 22.63 -29.48
C GLY A 468 8.76 24.03 -30.04
N ASP A 469 7.83 24.72 -29.38
CA ASP A 469 7.33 26.04 -29.78
C ASP A 469 7.83 27.15 -28.83
N PHE A 470 8.87 26.87 -28.04
CA PHE A 470 9.45 27.83 -27.09
C PHE A 470 10.37 28.82 -27.82
N ALA A 471 9.84 29.50 -28.83
CA ALA A 471 10.59 30.53 -29.55
C ALA A 471 10.63 31.83 -28.74
N LEU A 472 11.72 32.58 -28.87
CA LEU A 472 11.76 33.97 -28.44
C LEU A 472 10.68 34.74 -29.19
N SER A 473 9.74 35.37 -28.48
CA SER A 473 8.84 36.34 -29.10
C SER A 473 9.71 37.47 -29.64
N GLY A 474 9.64 37.75 -30.95
CA GLY A 474 10.36 38.85 -31.57
C GLY A 474 9.94 40.18 -30.95
N SER A 475 10.57 40.56 -29.84
CA SER A 475 10.61 41.93 -29.38
C SER A 475 11.93 42.51 -29.84
N GLU A 476 11.87 43.46 -30.77
CA GLU A 476 12.93 44.42 -31.02
C GLU A 476 13.09 45.32 -29.79
N ARG A 477 13.61 44.77 -28.70
CA ARG A 477 14.10 45.52 -27.56
C ARG A 477 15.50 45.02 -27.27
N GLU A 478 16.46 45.77 -27.79
CA GLU A 478 17.85 45.79 -27.31
C GLU A 478 17.91 46.02 -25.79
#